data_AF-A0A0J8U869-F1
#
_entry.id   AF-A0A0J8U869-F1
#
_cell.length_a   1.000
_cell.length_b   1.000
_cell.length_c   1.000
_cell.angle_alpha   90.00
_cell.angle_beta   90.00
_cell.angle_gamma   90.00
#
_symmetry.space_group_name_H-M   'P 1'
#
loop_
_entity.id
_entity.type
_entity.pdbx_description
1 polymer ?
#
loop_
_entity_poly.entity_id
_entity_poly.type
_entity_poly.pdbx_seq_one_letter_code
_entity_poly.pdbx_strand_id
1 'polypeptide(L)'
;MSAHENPAAALRRLYEVYGFGVHDTAELMGARAPDLRDFNYGRKPMPAAAQRELLDLCAFTDALAEFVDEPATWLILPLVGGFNVRPADLYRAADPETLLDLAAGCVDPVDVLDRVDPDWREKWRSHYEVFTAADGELSMRPRRCSCEVGR
;
A
#
# COMPACT_ATOMS: atom_id res chain seq x y z
N MET A 1 21.41 -5.02 -12.97
CA MET A 1 22.50 -4.59 -12.06
C MET A 1 22.52 -3.07 -12.03
N SER A 2 21.63 -2.44 -11.26
CA SER A 2 21.70 -0.99 -11.08
C SER A 2 22.83 -0.68 -10.11
N ALA A 3 23.82 0.05 -10.59
CA ALA A 3 24.85 0.69 -9.79
C ALA A 3 24.19 1.39 -8.59
N HIS A 4 24.80 1.28 -7.40
CA HIS A 4 24.31 1.84 -6.13
C HIS A 4 23.55 3.15 -6.34
N GLU A 5 22.23 3.06 -6.46
CA GLU A 5 21.40 4.23 -6.71
C GLU A 5 21.54 5.13 -5.48
N ASN A 6 21.82 6.42 -5.71
CA ASN A 6 21.88 7.37 -4.62
C ASN A 6 20.46 7.48 -4.02
N PRO A 7 20.28 7.42 -2.70
CA PRO A 7 18.97 7.56 -2.05
C PRO A 7 18.17 8.79 -2.51
N ALA A 8 18.84 9.90 -2.84
CA ALA A 8 18.16 11.08 -3.38
C ALA A 8 17.56 10.84 -4.78
N ALA A 9 18.22 10.05 -5.63
CA ALA A 9 17.72 9.68 -6.94
C ALA A 9 16.53 8.70 -6.83
N ALA A 10 16.65 7.70 -5.95
CA ALA A 10 15.56 6.76 -5.67
C ALA A 10 14.29 7.48 -5.16
N LEU A 11 14.46 8.45 -4.25
CA LEU A 11 13.33 9.26 -3.78
C LEU A 11 12.65 10.05 -4.90
N ARG A 12 13.46 10.68 -5.76
CA ARG A 12 12.95 11.44 -6.90
C ARG A 12 12.23 10.54 -7.89
N ARG A 13 12.72 9.33 -8.14
CA ARG A 13 12.06 8.35 -9.00
C ARG A 13 10.69 7.95 -8.45
N LEU A 14 10.59 7.65 -7.15
CA LEU A 14 9.29 7.36 -6.51
C LEU A 14 8.29 8.51 -6.70
N TYR A 15 8.72 9.76 -6.56
CA TYR A 15 7.84 10.92 -6.69
C TYR A 15 7.49 11.26 -8.15
N GLU A 16 8.49 11.32 -9.02
CA GLU A 16 8.37 11.86 -10.38
C GLU A 16 7.88 10.79 -11.37
N VAL A 17 8.25 9.52 -11.19
CA VAL A 17 7.91 8.43 -12.13
C VAL A 17 6.67 7.68 -11.66
N TYR A 18 6.65 7.29 -10.39
CA TYR A 18 5.59 6.43 -9.86
C TYR A 18 4.49 7.20 -9.12
N GLY A 19 4.66 8.51 -8.92
CA GLY A 19 3.62 9.38 -8.36
C GLY A 19 3.40 9.24 -6.85
N PHE A 20 4.37 8.70 -6.10
CA PHE A 20 4.23 8.57 -4.65
C PHE A 20 4.21 9.92 -3.94
N GLY A 21 3.38 10.02 -2.90
CA GLY A 21 3.41 11.13 -1.95
C GLY A 21 4.53 10.96 -0.90
N VAL A 22 4.91 12.08 -0.27
CA VAL A 22 5.85 12.10 0.87
C VAL A 22 5.31 11.27 2.04
N HIS A 23 3.99 11.32 2.27
CA HIS A 23 3.36 10.56 3.35
C HIS A 23 3.41 9.06 3.07
N ASP A 24 2.95 8.63 1.89
CA ASP A 24 2.87 7.21 1.52
C ASP A 24 4.26 6.57 1.49
N THR A 25 5.25 7.29 0.95
CA THR A 25 6.64 6.82 0.97
C THR A 25 7.17 6.66 2.38
N ALA A 26 6.89 7.62 3.27
CA ALA A 26 7.33 7.53 4.66
C ALA A 26 6.64 6.38 5.40
N GLU A 27 5.34 6.16 5.17
CA GLU A 27 4.56 5.05 5.71
C GLU A 27 5.16 3.70 5.31
N LEU A 28 5.41 3.48 4.02
CA LEU A 28 6.00 2.25 3.49
C LEU A 28 7.41 1.99 4.06
N MET A 29 8.22 3.05 4.17
CA MET A 29 9.54 3.00 4.80
C MET A 29 9.49 2.82 6.32
N GLY A 30 8.33 2.95 6.97
CA GLY A 30 8.21 3.01 8.43
C GLY A 30 8.96 4.20 9.04
N ALA A 31 9.11 5.27 8.27
CA ALA A 31 9.76 6.51 8.65
C ALA A 31 8.71 7.58 8.97
N ARG A 32 9.14 8.69 9.59
CA ARG A 32 8.27 9.84 9.80
C ARG A 32 8.35 10.76 8.58
N ALA A 33 7.20 11.20 8.07
CA ALA A 33 7.12 12.13 6.94
C ALA A 33 7.98 13.41 7.10
N PRO A 34 8.11 14.02 8.30
CA PRO A 34 9.04 15.14 8.50
C PRO A 34 10.51 14.78 8.26
N ASP A 35 10.96 13.60 8.68
CA ASP A 35 12.36 13.18 8.48
C ASP A 35 12.65 12.96 6.98
N LEU A 36 11.70 12.35 6.25
CA LEU A 36 11.81 12.17 4.81
C LEU A 36 11.81 13.52 4.06
N ARG A 37 10.98 14.47 4.52
CA ARG A 37 10.92 15.83 3.99
C ARG A 37 12.22 16.60 4.23
N ASP A 38 12.79 16.51 5.43
CA ASP A 38 14.07 17.15 5.74
C ASP A 38 15.20 16.58 4.88
N PHE A 39 15.19 15.28 4.64
CA PHE A 39 16.11 14.64 3.69
C PHE A 39 15.90 15.16 2.26
N ASN A 40 14.65 15.18 1.77
CA ASN A 40 14.33 15.66 0.42
C ASN A 40 14.80 17.11 0.17
N TYR A 41 14.72 17.96 1.19
CA TYR A 41 15.20 19.35 1.10
C TYR A 41 16.69 19.52 1.42
N GLY A 42 17.44 18.45 1.64
CA GLY A 42 18.86 18.50 2.01
C GLY A 42 19.14 19.14 3.37
N ARG A 43 18.13 19.25 4.25
CA ARG A 43 18.26 19.85 5.59
C ARG A 43 18.91 18.89 6.58
N LYS A 44 18.63 17.60 6.42
CA LYS A 44 19.13 16.56 7.33
C LYS A 44 19.41 15.26 6.56
N PRO A 45 20.58 14.63 6.76
CA PRO A 45 20.83 13.32 6.19
C PRO A 45 19.95 12.26 6.83
N MET A 46 19.54 11.28 6.02
CA MET A 46 18.80 10.12 6.49
C MET A 46 19.77 9.07 7.06
N PRO A 47 19.44 8.33 8.13
CA PRO A 47 20.25 7.21 8.61
C PRO A 47 20.44 6.12 7.55
N ALA A 48 21.57 5.42 7.57
CA ALA A 48 21.90 4.39 6.57
C ALA A 48 20.86 3.26 6.47
N ALA A 49 20.20 2.91 7.58
CA ALA A 49 19.11 1.93 7.57
C ALA A 49 17.91 2.42 6.75
N ALA A 50 17.45 3.66 6.99
CA ALA A 50 16.33 4.23 6.24
C ALA A 50 16.71 4.53 4.77
N GLN A 51 17.98 4.83 4.46
CA GLN A 51 18.44 4.90 3.08
C GLN A 51 18.29 3.55 2.36
N ARG A 52 18.55 2.43 3.06
CA ARG A 52 18.37 1.09 2.50
C ARG A 52 16.90 0.77 2.25
N GLU A 53 16.04 1.04 3.22
CA GLU A 53 14.58 0.89 3.06
C GLU A 53 14.04 1.66 1.86
N LEU A 54 14.56 2.87 1.61
CA LEU A 54 14.19 3.66 0.45
C LEU A 54 14.62 3.01 -0.87
N LEU A 55 15.84 2.46 -0.92
CA LEU A 55 16.34 1.75 -2.10
C LEU A 55 15.57 0.45 -2.34
N ASP A 56 15.26 -0.29 -1.28
CA ASP A 56 14.48 -1.51 -1.35
C ASP A 56 13.05 -1.22 -1.82
N LEU A 57 12.42 -0.15 -1.31
CA LEU A 57 11.11 0.31 -1.79
C LEU A 57 11.15 0.73 -3.27
N CYS A 58 12.19 1.44 -3.69
CA CYS A 58 12.35 1.79 -5.11
C CYS A 58 12.51 0.55 -5.99
N ALA A 59 13.33 -0.41 -5.57
CA ALA A 59 13.53 -1.66 -6.31
C ALA A 59 12.26 -2.52 -6.38
N PHE A 60 11.52 -2.60 -5.28
CA PHE A 60 10.21 -3.25 -5.26
C PHE A 60 9.23 -2.55 -6.21
N THR A 61 9.20 -1.23 -6.21
CA THR A 61 8.31 -0.45 -7.07
C THR A 61 8.67 -0.63 -8.55
N ASP A 62 9.96 -0.67 -8.88
CA ASP A 62 10.44 -0.99 -10.24
C ASP A 62 9.92 -2.36 -10.69
N ALA A 63 9.96 -3.38 -9.83
CA ALA A 63 9.44 -4.71 -10.14
C ALA A 63 7.90 -4.74 -10.20
N LEU A 64 7.23 -4.05 -9.28
CA LEU A 64 5.76 -3.96 -9.24
C LEU A 64 5.21 -3.33 -10.53
N ALA A 65 5.92 -2.35 -11.09
CA ALA A 65 5.55 -1.69 -12.36
C ALA A 65 5.56 -2.63 -13.58
N GLU A 66 6.10 -3.85 -13.47
CA GLU A 66 5.98 -4.86 -14.54
C GLU A 66 4.58 -5.53 -14.56
N PHE A 67 3.85 -5.45 -13.44
CA PHE A 67 2.55 -6.12 -13.28
C PHE A 67 1.37 -5.15 -13.20
N VAL A 68 1.59 -3.88 -12.83
CA VAL A 68 0.53 -2.87 -12.68
C VAL A 68 0.93 -1.53 -13.30
N ASP A 69 -0.03 -0.84 -13.90
CA ASP A 69 0.20 0.44 -14.60
C ASP A 69 0.54 1.59 -13.63
N GLU A 70 -0.11 1.63 -12.46
CA GLU A 70 0.05 2.69 -11.46
C GLU A 70 0.42 2.10 -10.09
N PRO A 71 1.72 1.86 -9.82
CA PRO A 71 2.16 1.22 -8.57
C PRO A 71 1.71 1.94 -7.29
N ALA A 72 1.78 3.29 -7.27
CA ALA A 72 1.34 4.08 -6.12
C ALA A 72 -0.17 3.92 -5.87
N THR A 73 -0.99 3.98 -6.93
CA THR A 73 -2.44 3.75 -6.85
C THR A 73 -2.73 2.32 -6.37
N TRP A 74 -2.05 1.32 -6.93
CA TRP A 74 -2.27 -0.08 -6.56
C TRP A 74 -2.01 -0.32 -5.07
N LEU A 75 -0.94 0.24 -4.51
CA LEU A 75 -0.58 0.10 -3.10
C LEU A 75 -1.62 0.71 -2.13
N ILE A 76 -2.45 1.65 -2.57
CA ILE A 76 -3.45 2.32 -1.73
C ILE A 76 -4.87 1.77 -1.89
N LEU A 77 -5.14 1.00 -2.95
CA LEU A 77 -6.48 0.46 -3.18
C LEU A 77 -6.75 -0.76 -2.27
N PRO A 78 -7.97 -0.94 -1.77
CA PRO A 78 -8.30 -2.10 -0.95
C PRO A 78 -8.12 -3.42 -1.72
N LEU A 79 -7.49 -4.40 -1.07
CA LEU A 79 -7.28 -5.75 -1.62
C LEU A 79 -8.59 -6.54 -1.78
N VAL A 80 -9.52 -6.36 -0.84
CA VAL A 80 -10.78 -7.11 -0.78
C VAL A 80 -11.94 -6.17 -0.55
N GLY A 81 -13.00 -6.32 -1.35
CA GLY A 81 -14.21 -5.53 -1.23
C GLY A 81 -14.84 -5.61 0.17
N GLY A 82 -15.17 -4.46 0.73
CA GLY A 82 -15.78 -4.35 2.06
C GLY A 82 -14.79 -4.37 3.23
N PHE A 83 -13.49 -4.41 2.95
CA PHE A 83 -12.42 -4.24 3.92
C PHE A 83 -11.54 -3.07 3.49
N ASN A 84 -10.84 -2.44 4.45
CA ASN A 84 -9.97 -1.30 4.21
C ASN A 84 -8.49 -1.69 4.18
N VAL A 85 -8.17 -2.99 4.12
CA VAL A 85 -6.78 -3.48 4.03
C VAL A 85 -6.24 -3.27 2.62
N ARG A 86 -5.06 -2.67 2.53
CA ARG A 86 -4.38 -2.30 1.27
C ARG A 86 -3.07 -3.07 1.13
N PRO A 87 -2.49 -3.21 -0.07
CA PRO A 87 -1.17 -3.82 -0.22
C PRO A 87 -0.08 -3.10 0.58
N ALA A 88 -0.18 -1.76 0.75
CA ALA A 88 0.73 -0.98 1.60
C ALA A 88 0.74 -1.46 3.06
N ASP A 89 -0.39 -1.92 3.59
CA ASP A 89 -0.51 -2.43 4.96
C ASP A 89 0.22 -3.77 5.13
N LEU A 90 0.47 -4.49 4.03
CA LEU A 90 1.19 -5.76 4.00
C LEU A 90 2.67 -5.60 3.64
N TYR A 91 3.08 -4.48 3.03
CA TYR A 91 4.45 -4.27 2.51
C TYR A 91 5.57 -4.60 3.50
N ARG A 92 5.35 -4.31 4.79
CA ARG A 92 6.33 -4.60 5.85
C ARG A 92 6.08 -5.91 6.60
N ALA A 93 4.92 -6.53 6.40
CA ALA A 93 4.49 -7.73 7.13
C ALA A 93 4.59 -9.01 6.28
N ALA A 94 4.49 -8.87 4.96
CA ALA A 94 4.64 -9.94 3.99
C ALA A 94 6.03 -9.90 3.34
N ASP A 95 6.42 -11.03 2.76
CA ASP A 95 7.56 -11.06 1.85
C ASP A 95 7.25 -10.28 0.57
N PRO A 96 8.19 -9.47 0.02
CA PRO A 96 7.95 -8.70 -1.20
C PRO A 96 7.48 -9.54 -2.40
N GLU A 97 7.93 -10.79 -2.53
CA GLU A 97 7.50 -11.67 -3.61
C GLU A 97 6.00 -11.97 -3.51
N THR A 98 5.46 -12.10 -2.29
CA THR A 98 4.00 -12.31 -2.09
C THR A 98 3.18 -11.13 -2.62
N LEU A 99 3.68 -9.90 -2.50
CA LEU A 99 2.98 -8.73 -3.06
C LEU A 99 3.09 -8.67 -4.58
N LEU A 100 4.22 -9.10 -5.16
CA LEU A 100 4.37 -9.21 -6.61
C LEU A 100 3.46 -10.30 -7.19
N ASP A 101 3.34 -11.44 -6.51
CA ASP A 101 2.39 -12.50 -6.87
C ASP A 101 0.94 -12.02 -6.83
N LEU A 102 0.58 -11.18 -5.84
CA LEU A 102 -0.73 -10.54 -5.77
C LEU A 102 -0.96 -9.60 -6.96
N ALA A 103 0.04 -8.77 -7.28
CA ALA A 103 -0.03 -7.85 -8.41
C ALA A 103 -0.16 -8.58 -9.75
N ALA A 104 0.53 -9.73 -9.90
CA ALA A 104 0.45 -10.60 -11.07
C ALA A 104 -0.86 -11.42 -11.14
N GLY A 105 -1.66 -11.45 -10.08
CA GLY A 105 -2.87 -12.28 -10.00
C GLY A 105 -2.58 -13.77 -9.82
N CYS A 106 -1.38 -14.13 -9.35
CA CYS A 106 -0.96 -15.52 -9.14
C CYS A 106 -1.54 -16.14 -7.86
N VAL A 107 -1.96 -15.31 -6.90
CA VAL A 107 -2.49 -15.73 -5.59
C VAL A 107 -3.76 -14.96 -5.23
N ASP A 108 -4.63 -15.59 -4.43
CA ASP A 108 -5.85 -14.94 -3.93
C ASP A 108 -5.52 -13.99 -2.76
N PRO A 109 -5.96 -12.72 -2.80
CA PRO A 109 -5.82 -11.79 -1.68
C PRO A 109 -6.33 -12.33 -0.33
N VAL A 110 -7.42 -13.10 -0.33
CA VAL A 110 -7.99 -13.68 0.90
C VAL A 110 -7.04 -14.70 1.52
N ASP A 111 -6.44 -15.59 0.71
CA ASP A 111 -5.50 -16.60 1.18
C ASP A 111 -4.21 -15.96 1.72
N VAL A 112 -3.74 -14.89 1.07
CA VAL A 112 -2.59 -14.12 1.55
C VAL A 112 -2.89 -13.48 2.90
N LEU A 113 -4.05 -12.84 3.04
CA LEU A 113 -4.46 -12.19 4.29
C LEU A 113 -4.66 -13.21 5.43
N ASP A 114 -5.25 -14.37 5.14
CA ASP A 114 -5.42 -15.45 6.13
C ASP A 114 -4.09 -15.95 6.69
N ARG A 115 -3.03 -15.89 5.88
CA ARG A 115 -1.67 -16.27 6.27
C ARG A 115 -0.91 -15.15 6.99
N VAL A 116 -1.01 -13.91 6.50
CA VAL A 116 -0.16 -12.79 6.94
C VAL A 116 -0.77 -12.03 8.13
N ASP A 117 -2.09 -11.89 8.18
CA ASP A 117 -2.81 -11.17 9.24
C ASP A 117 -4.10 -11.96 9.59
N PRO A 118 -4.03 -13.07 10.36
CA PRO A 118 -5.17 -13.97 10.57
C PRO A 118 -6.46 -13.29 11.10
N ASP A 119 -6.32 -12.17 11.82
CA ASP A 119 -7.42 -11.39 12.38
C ASP A 119 -7.93 -10.28 11.44
N TRP A 120 -7.47 -10.26 10.18
CA TRP A 120 -7.72 -9.17 9.23
C TRP A 120 -9.21 -8.88 9.01
N ARG A 121 -10.05 -9.92 9.08
CA ARG A 121 -11.50 -9.80 8.87
C ARG A 121 -12.20 -8.97 9.94
N GLU A 122 -11.66 -8.92 11.15
CA GLU A 122 -12.19 -8.08 12.22
C GLU A 122 -11.49 -6.72 12.19
N LYS A 123 -10.17 -6.73 12.09
CA LYS A 123 -9.31 -5.54 12.12
C LYS A 123 -9.62 -4.54 11.00
N TRP A 124 -9.87 -5.03 9.78
CA TRP A 124 -9.99 -4.20 8.58
C TRP A 124 -11.41 -4.10 8.04
N ARG A 125 -12.42 -4.62 8.76
CA ARG A 125 -13.80 -4.58 8.32
C ARG A 125 -14.27 -3.15 8.11
N SER A 126 -14.77 -2.84 6.91
CA SER A 126 -15.32 -1.50 6.67
C SER A 126 -16.69 -1.34 7.35
N HIS A 127 -16.85 -0.23 8.08
CA HIS A 127 -18.13 0.18 8.67
C HIS A 127 -19.15 0.64 7.63
N TYR A 128 -18.74 0.80 6.37
CA TYR A 128 -19.60 1.23 5.27
C TYR A 128 -19.63 0.16 4.18
N GLU A 129 -20.71 0.16 3.40
CA GLU A 129 -20.86 -0.63 2.20
C GLU A 129 -21.32 0.25 1.04
N VAL A 130 -20.76 -0.04 -0.14
CA VAL A 130 -21.22 0.52 -1.41
C VAL A 130 -22.34 -0.38 -1.93
N PHE A 131 -23.44 0.22 -2.36
CA PHE A 131 -24.60 -0.48 -2.92
C PHE A 131 -25.18 0.30 -4.10
N THR A 132 -25.87 -0.38 -5.02
CA THR A 132 -26.63 0.28 -6.08
C THR A 132 -27.95 0.80 -5.51
N ALA A 133 -28.16 2.11 -5.56
CA ALA A 133 -29.39 2.75 -5.10
C ALA A 133 -30.52 2.60 -6.14
N ALA A 134 -31.73 3.03 -5.78
CA ALA A 134 -32.93 2.84 -6.61
C ALA A 134 -32.88 3.62 -7.93
N ASP A 135 -32.01 4.61 -8.03
CA ASP A 135 -31.69 5.38 -9.24
C ASP A 135 -30.70 4.66 -10.18
N GLY A 136 -30.15 3.52 -9.76
CA GLY A 136 -29.14 2.77 -10.50
C GLY A 136 -27.69 3.21 -10.24
N GLU A 137 -27.48 4.24 -9.42
CA GLU A 137 -26.16 4.79 -9.12
C GLU A 137 -25.52 4.14 -7.89
N LEU A 138 -24.19 4.23 -7.80
CA LEU A 138 -23.47 3.77 -6.60
C LEU A 138 -23.69 4.75 -5.45
N SER A 139 -24.12 4.21 -4.31
CA SER A 139 -24.30 4.96 -3.08
C SER A 139 -23.59 4.26 -1.92
N MET A 140 -23.33 5.00 -0.84
CA MET A 140 -22.70 4.47 0.36
C MET A 140 -23.65 4.56 1.55
N ARG A 141 -23.66 3.51 2.37
CA ARG A 141 -24.40 3.49 3.63
C ARG A 141 -23.60 2.78 4.72
N PRO A 142 -23.89 3.03 6.01
CA PRO A 142 -23.38 2.20 7.08
C PRO A 142 -23.73 0.73 6.81
N ARG A 143 -22.73 -0.14 6.94
CA ARG A 143 -22.90 -1.58 6.77
C ARG A 143 -23.78 -2.06 7.92
N ARG A 144 -24.90 -2.72 7.60
CA ARG A 144 -25.81 -3.23 8.64
C ARG A 144 -25.08 -4.27 9.48
N CYS A 145 -25.09 -4.10 10.80
CA CYS A 145 -24.63 -5.16 11.69
C CYS A 145 -25.62 -6.34 11.61
N SER A 146 -25.10 -7.56 11.57
CA SER A 146 -25.90 -8.79 11.49
C SER A 146 -26.88 -8.98 12.66
N CYS A 147 -26.80 -8.17 13.72
CA CYS A 147 -27.76 -8.15 14.82
C CYS A 147 -29.07 -7.38 14.55
N GLU A 148 -29.16 -6.60 13.47
CA GLU A 148 -30.37 -5.81 13.13
C GLU A 148 -31.34 -6.52 12.17
N VAL A 149 -31.01 -7.71 11.68
CA VAL A 149 -31.86 -8.46 10.70
C VAL A 149 -32.99 -9.25 11.41
N GLY A 150 -33.18 -9.06 12.72
CA GLY A 150 -34.13 -9.81 13.55
C GLY A 150 -35.15 -8.97 14.31
N ARG A 151 -35.64 -7.85 13.76
CA ARG A 151 -36.85 -7.16 14.26
C ARG A 151 -37.84 -6.88 13.14
#